data_AF-A0A9X9EPZ1-F1
#
_entry.id   AF-A0A9X9EPZ1-F1
#
_cell.length_a   1.000
_cell.length_b   1.000
_cell.length_c   1.000
_cell.angle_alpha   90.00
_cell.angle_beta   90.00
_cell.angle_gamma   90.00
#
_symmetry.space_group_name_H-M   'P 1'
#
loop_
_entity.id
_entity.type
_entity.pdbx_description
1 polymer ?
#
loop_
_entity_poly.entity_id
_entity_poly.type
_entity_poly.pdbx_seq_one_letter_code
_entity_poly.pdbx_strand_id
1 'polypeptide(L)'
;SYRADRTFYNFPYTFGYLFSLSIYAKAKEKGKGFEKDYLDLLRDSGSMSTEDLVMKHLGEDITSEAFWEKGIELCVKNAEEFITLTSS
;
A
#
# COMPACT_ATOMS: atom_id res chain seq x y z
N SER A 1 10.59 11.15 26.49
CA SER A 1 11.36 10.26 25.60
C SER A 1 10.43 9.81 24.48
N TYR A 2 10.45 10.52 23.34
CA TYR A 2 9.66 10.15 22.17
C TYR A 2 10.39 8.97 21.51
N ARG A 3 9.80 7.78 21.61
CA ARG A 3 10.42 6.50 21.25
C ARG A 3 10.37 6.31 19.74
N ALA A 4 11.29 6.96 19.04
CA ALA A 4 11.51 6.77 17.61
C ALA A 4 11.82 5.30 17.27
N ASP A 5 12.38 4.53 18.22
CA ASP A 5 12.73 3.11 18.04
C ASP A 5 11.53 2.23 17.66
N ARG A 6 10.38 2.37 18.34
CA ARG A 6 9.15 1.62 18.04
C ARG A 6 8.47 2.09 16.77
N THR A 7 8.62 3.37 16.44
CA THR A 7 8.07 3.92 15.18
C THR A 7 8.85 3.37 14.00
N PHE A 8 10.19 3.36 14.06
CA PHE A 8 11.05 2.74 13.04
C PHE A 8 10.87 1.21 12.95
N TYR A 9 10.59 0.51 14.05
CA TYR A 9 10.33 -0.94 14.02
C TYR A 9 8.96 -1.32 13.45
N ASN A 10 7.94 -0.48 13.68
CA ASN A 10 6.62 -0.66 13.07
C ASN A 10 6.57 -0.11 11.65
N PHE A 11 7.49 0.78 11.27
CA PHE A 11 7.48 1.42 9.96
C PHE A 11 7.49 0.42 8.80
N PRO A 12 8.32 -0.64 8.77
CA PRO A 12 8.26 -1.65 7.70
C PRO A 12 6.93 -2.40 7.64
N TYR A 13 6.29 -2.66 8.79
CA TYR A 13 5.00 -3.36 8.85
C TYR A 13 3.85 -2.45 8.41
N THR A 14 3.81 -1.22 8.90
CA THR A 14 2.83 -0.22 8.48
C THR A 14 3.01 0.10 6.99
N PHE A 15 4.25 0.26 6.54
CA PHE A 15 4.59 0.45 5.13
C PHE A 15 4.11 -0.72 4.29
N GLY A 16 4.50 -1.95 4.64
CA GLY A 16 4.13 -3.15 3.87
C GLY A 16 2.62 -3.36 3.84
N TYR A 17 1.93 -3.07 4.94
CA TYR A 17 0.48 -3.12 5.02
C TYR A 17 -0.18 -2.10 4.09
N LEU A 18 0.17 -0.81 4.22
CA LEU A 18 -0.36 0.25 3.36
C LEU A 18 -0.05 -0.02 1.88
N PHE A 19 1.17 -0.46 1.58
CA PHE A 19 1.59 -0.80 0.23
C PHE A 19 0.78 -1.97 -0.35
N SER A 20 0.55 -3.03 0.42
CA SER A 20 -0.28 -4.17 0.00
C SER A 20 -1.73 -3.77 -0.27
N LEU A 21 -2.27 -2.85 0.53
CA LEU A 21 -3.60 -2.28 0.36
C LEU A 21 -3.71 -1.44 -0.92
N SER A 22 -2.71 -0.60 -1.22
CA SER A 22 -2.66 0.17 -2.47
C SER A 22 -2.62 -0.75 -3.70
N ILE A 23 -1.81 -1.82 -3.66
CA ILE A 23 -1.76 -2.85 -4.71
C ILE A 23 -3.14 -3.51 -4.86
N TYR A 24 -3.80 -3.85 -3.75
CA TYR A 24 -5.12 -4.48 -3.76
C TYR A 24 -6.22 -3.56 -4.32
N ALA A 25 -6.20 -2.26 -3.98
CA ALA A 25 -7.12 -1.28 -4.56
C ALA A 25 -6.97 -1.20 -6.09
N LYS A 26 -5.72 -1.18 -6.58
CA LYS A 26 -5.42 -1.25 -8.02
C LYS A 26 -5.87 -2.55 -8.66
N ALA A 27 -5.78 -3.67 -7.95
CA ALA A 27 -6.31 -4.94 -8.40
C ALA A 27 -7.83 -4.89 -8.64
N LYS A 28 -8.58 -4.26 -7.72
CA LYS A 28 -10.03 -4.06 -7.86
C LYS A 28 -10.38 -3.15 -9.04
N GLU A 29 -9.61 -2.09 -9.28
CA GLU A 29 -9.84 -1.16 -10.41
C GLU A 29 -9.57 -1.83 -11.76
N LYS A 30 -8.47 -2.58 -11.88
CA LYS A 30 -7.99 -3.13 -13.16
C LYS A 30 -8.66 -4.46 -13.54
N GLY A 31 -9.04 -5.27 -12.56
CA GLY A 31 -9.72 -6.55 -12.80
C GLY A 31 -8.85 -7.56 -13.56
N LYS A 32 -9.40 -8.16 -14.63
CA LYS A 32 -8.69 -9.19 -15.43
C LYS A 32 -7.48 -8.58 -16.15
N GLY A 33 -6.29 -8.97 -15.71
CA GLY A 33 -5.02 -8.46 -16.24
C GLY A 33 -4.05 -8.02 -15.16
N PHE A 34 -4.56 -7.76 -13.94
CA PHE A 34 -3.74 -7.33 -12.81
C PHE A 34 -2.68 -8.33 -12.38
N GLU A 35 -2.95 -9.64 -12.52
CA GLU A 35 -2.00 -10.70 -12.16
C GLU A 35 -0.63 -10.50 -12.83
N LYS A 36 -0.63 -10.08 -14.11
CA LYS A 36 0.62 -9.82 -14.83
C LYS A 36 1.37 -8.62 -14.22
N ASP A 37 0.66 -7.54 -13.92
CA ASP A 37 1.28 -6.36 -13.31
C ASP A 37 1.85 -6.68 -11.92
N TYR A 38 1.13 -7.50 -11.14
CA TYR A 38 1.59 -7.94 -9.83
C TYR A 38 2.85 -8.79 -9.92
N LEU A 39 2.92 -9.72 -10.89
CA LEU A 39 4.12 -10.52 -11.15
C LEU A 39 5.31 -9.68 -11.60
N ASP A 40 5.06 -8.67 -12.44
CA ASP A 40 6.11 -7.75 -12.89
C ASP A 40 6.61 -6.86 -11.74
N LEU A 41 5.72 -6.41 -10.84
CA LEU A 41 6.07 -5.71 -9.60
C LEU A 41 6.93 -6.56 -8.68
N LEU A 42 6.53 -7.81 -8.40
CA LEU A 42 7.30 -8.72 -7.55
C LEU A 42 8.67 -9.07 -8.12
N ARG A 43 8.78 -9.16 -9.45
CA ARG A 43 10.06 -9.41 -10.11
C ARG A 43 11.05 -8.27 -9.88
N ASP A 44 10.56 -7.03 -9.91
CA ASP A 44 11.39 -5.85 -9.82
C ASP A 44 11.71 -5.44 -8.38
N SER A 45 10.89 -5.81 -7.39
CA SER A 45 10.98 -5.34 -5.99
C SER A 45 12.31 -5.65 -5.28
N GLY A 46 13.12 -6.59 -5.79
CA GLY A 46 14.45 -6.92 -5.27
C GLY A 46 15.61 -6.30 -6.06
N SER A 47 15.33 -5.56 -7.12
CA SER A 47 16.34 -5.09 -8.10
C SER A 47 16.44 -3.57 -8.24
N MET A 48 15.53 -2.81 -7.60
CA MET A 48 15.48 -1.36 -7.67
C MET A 48 15.01 -0.73 -6.36
N SER A 49 15.10 0.60 -6.29
CA SER A 49 14.57 1.36 -5.15
C SER A 49 13.06 1.25 -5.05
N THR A 50 12.51 1.49 -3.86
CA THR A 50 11.06 1.49 -3.63
C THR A 50 10.39 2.61 -4.43
N GLU A 51 11.04 3.77 -4.51
CA GLU A 51 10.61 4.93 -5.28
C GLU A 51 10.46 4.58 -6.76
N ASP A 52 11.49 3.98 -7.36
CA ASP A 52 11.46 3.56 -8.77
C ASP A 52 10.41 2.47 -9.01
N LEU A 53 10.25 1.54 -8.07
CA LEU A 53 9.27 0.46 -8.15
C LEU A 53 7.84 1.00 -8.19
N VAL A 54 7.51 1.92 -7.28
CA VAL A 54 6.18 2.54 -7.19
C VAL A 54 5.91 3.39 -8.42
N MET A 55 6.87 4.21 -8.86
CA MET A 55 6.71 5.02 -10.06
C MET A 55 6.50 4.13 -11.30
N LYS A 56 7.28 3.06 -11.45
CA LYS A 56 7.21 2.16 -12.61
C LYS A 56 5.90 1.39 -12.69
N HIS A 57 5.43 0.82 -11.57
CA HIS A 57 4.32 -0.13 -11.58
C HIS A 57 2.97 0.48 -11.18
N LEU A 58 2.99 1.54 -10.38
CA LEU A 58 1.78 2.22 -9.92
C LEU A 58 1.59 3.59 -10.57
N GLY A 59 2.64 4.18 -11.16
CA GLY A 59 2.59 5.51 -11.77
C GLY A 59 2.41 6.62 -10.73
N GLU A 60 2.83 6.37 -9.49
CA GLU A 60 2.64 7.28 -8.37
C GLU A 60 3.99 7.70 -7.76
N ASP A 61 3.98 8.83 -7.06
CA ASP A 61 5.15 9.34 -6.34
C ASP A 61 5.01 9.05 -4.84
N ILE A 62 5.82 8.10 -4.35
CA ILE A 62 5.83 7.70 -2.95
C ILE A 62 6.35 8.79 -2.00
N THR A 63 7.05 9.79 -2.53
CA THR A 63 7.53 10.94 -1.73
C THR A 63 6.45 11.99 -1.52
N SER A 64 5.33 11.89 -2.26
CA SER A 64 4.20 12.78 -2.11
C SER A 64 3.30 12.41 -0.94
N GLU A 65 2.82 13.40 -0.20
CA GLU A 65 1.84 13.19 0.89
C GLU A 65 0.54 12.55 0.37
N ALA A 66 0.10 12.94 -0.82
CA ALA A 66 -1.09 12.42 -1.48
C ALA A 66 -1.06 10.91 -1.71
N PHE A 67 0.12 10.30 -1.87
CA PHE A 67 0.25 8.84 -1.96
C PHE A 67 -0.17 8.17 -0.64
N TRP A 68 0.26 8.72 0.48
CA TRP A 68 0.01 8.18 1.82
C TRP A 68 -1.42 8.42 2.28
N GLU A 69 -2.00 9.58 1.95
CA GLU A 69 -3.40 9.90 2.26
C GLU A 69 -4.36 8.85 1.68
N LYS A 70 -4.18 8.45 0.42
CA LYS A 70 -4.98 7.41 -0.23
C LYS A 70 -4.92 6.07 0.50
N GLY A 71 -3.73 5.69 0.99
CA GLY A 71 -3.55 4.45 1.74
C GLY A 71 -4.29 4.48 3.08
N ILE A 72 -4.24 5.63 3.77
CA ILE A 72 -4.94 5.85 5.06
C ILE A 72 -6.46 5.83 4.85
N GLU A 73 -6.97 6.50 3.81
CA GLU A 73 -8.40 6.49 3.47
C GLU A 73 -8.93 5.08 3.24
N LEU A 74 -8.16 4.21 2.56
CA LEU A 74 -8.55 2.82 2.36
C LEU A 74 -8.60 2.04 3.69
N CYS A 75 -7.67 2.29 4.61
CA CYS A 75 -7.68 1.68 5.95
C CYS A 75 -8.91 2.10 6.75
N VAL A 76 -9.25 3.39 6.71
CA VAL A 76 -10.45 3.93 7.37
C VAL A 76 -11.70 3.26 6.82
N LYS A 77 -11.83 3.18 5.49
CA LYS A 77 -12.98 2.53 4.84
C LYS A 77 -13.10 1.04 5.19
N ASN A 78 -12.00 0.30 5.21
CA ASN A 78 -12.01 -1.11 5.62
C ASN A 78 -12.39 -1.28 7.10
N ALA A 79 -11.95 -0.37 7.98
CA ALA A 79 -12.33 -0.38 9.39
C ALA A 79 -13.83 -0.08 9.58
N GLU A 80 -14.38 0.87 8.83
CA GLU A 80 -15.81 1.18 8.80
C GLU A 80 -16.64 0.00 8.31
N GLU A 81 -16.19 -0.69 7.25
CA GLU A 81 -16.84 -1.89 6.72
C GLU A 81 -16.84 -3.03 7.75
N PHE A 82 -15.71 -3.25 8.44
CA PHE A 82 -15.61 -4.23 9.52
C PHE A 82 -16.55 -3.92 10.71
N ILE A 83 -16.62 -2.66 11.15
CA ILE A 83 -17.54 -2.22 12.21
C ILE A 83 -19.00 -2.47 11.78
N THR A 84 -19.31 -2.21 10.52
CA THR A 84 -20.66 -2.42 9.97
C THR A 84 -21.04 -3.90 9.96
N LEU A 85 -20.12 -4.77 9.53
CA LEU A 85 -20.34 -6.22 9.47
C LEU A 85 -20.39 -6.90 10.85
N THR A 86 -19.72 -6.33 11.86
CA THR A 86 -19.73 -6.87 13.24
C THR A 86 -20.84 -6.31 14.12
N SER A 87 -21.49 -5.23 13.68
CA SER A 87 -22.69 -4.66 14.32
C SER A 87 -24.01 -5.19 13.73
N SER A 88 -23.93 -6.16 12.79
CA SER A 88 -25.05 -6.86 12.16
C SER A 88 -25.16 -8.30 12.65
#